data_AF-A0A968ZF60-F1
#
_entry.id   AF-A0A968ZF60-F1
#
_cell.length_a   1.000
_cell.length_b   1.000
_cell.length_c   1.000
_cell.angle_alpha   90.00
_cell.angle_beta   90.00
_cell.angle_gamma   90.00
#
_symmetry.space_group_name_H-M   'P 1'
#
loop_
_entity.id
_entity.type
_entity.pdbx_description
1 polymer ?
#
loop_
_entity_poly.entity_id
_entity_poly.type
_entity_poly.pdbx_seq_one_letter_code
_entity_poly.pdbx_strand_id
1 'polypeptide(L)'
;MEKQTEIELLNKEKRLKELELEAQQARLKNEELLVNFSLVALCLVAVLAFVMFRSARQKQRSNAKLALQNEEIQKRNKEIKAQNEKITSSINYAKRIQEAILPNTDYVSEELPNSFIFFRPRDIVSGDFYWFSGPQDHRQPDRIVMVAADCTGHGVPGAFMSMVGSELFNKIVNLKQVLEPNQS
;
A
#
# COMPACT_ATOMS: atom_id res chain seq x y z
N MET A 1 -45.50 -45.57 -89.69
CA MET A 1 -45.86 -45.30 -88.29
C MET A 1 -44.75 -45.71 -87.33
N GLU A 2 -44.15 -46.91 -87.47
CA GLU A 2 -43.10 -47.42 -86.56
C GLU A 2 -41.88 -46.49 -86.34
N LYS A 3 -41.35 -45.85 -87.38
CA LYS A 3 -40.20 -44.93 -87.26
C LYS A 3 -40.48 -43.67 -86.44
N GLN A 4 -41.71 -43.18 -86.39
CA GLN A 4 -42.07 -42.00 -85.59
C GLN A 4 -42.15 -42.33 -84.10
N THR A 5 -42.68 -43.51 -83.78
CA THR A 5 -42.75 -44.03 -82.41
C THR A 5 -41.37 -44.29 -81.82
N GLU A 6 -40.43 -44.80 -82.63
CA GLU A 6 -39.04 -45.05 -82.23
C GLU A 6 -38.28 -43.75 -81.91
N ILE A 7 -38.45 -42.71 -82.72
CA ILE A 7 -37.87 -41.38 -82.47
C ILE A 7 -38.46 -40.75 -81.20
N GLU A 8 -39.76 -40.92 -80.97
CA GLU A 8 -40.41 -40.39 -79.77
C GLU A 8 -39.95 -41.12 -78.50
N LEU A 9 -39.76 -42.44 -78.57
CA LEU A 9 -39.22 -43.26 -77.48
C LEU A 9 -37.78 -42.83 -77.16
N LEU A 10 -36.93 -42.69 -78.18
CA LEU A 10 -35.54 -42.26 -78.03
C LEU A 10 -35.45 -40.85 -77.40
N ASN A 11 -36.34 -39.93 -77.80
CA ASN A 11 -36.40 -38.59 -77.21
C ASN A 11 -36.85 -38.60 -75.75
N LYS A 12 -37.77 -39.51 -75.37
CA LYS A 12 -38.18 -39.72 -73.97
C LYS A 12 -37.02 -40.30 -73.14
N GLU A 13 -36.31 -41.30 -73.65
CA GLU A 13 -35.14 -41.88 -72.98
C GLU A 13 -34.01 -40.86 -72.80
N LYS A 14 -33.74 -40.04 -73.81
CA LYS A 14 -32.74 -38.98 -73.73
C LYS A 14 -33.11 -37.94 -72.67
N ARG A 15 -34.36 -37.48 -72.63
CA ARG A 15 -34.85 -36.57 -71.58
C ARG A 15 -34.79 -37.20 -70.19
N LEU A 16 -35.10 -38.50 -70.07
CA LEU A 16 -35.03 -39.21 -68.80
C LEU A 16 -33.59 -39.23 -68.27
N LYS A 17 -32.61 -39.52 -69.14
CA LYS A 17 -31.19 -39.45 -68.79
C LYS A 17 -30.71 -38.04 -68.41
N GLU A 18 -31.19 -37.01 -69.10
CA GLU A 18 -30.86 -35.61 -68.76
C GLU A 18 -31.40 -35.23 -67.37
N LEU A 19 -32.64 -35.61 -67.04
CA LEU A 19 -33.23 -35.39 -65.72
C LEU A 19 -32.52 -36.18 -64.60
N GLU A 20 -32.13 -37.43 -64.86
CA GLU A 20 -31.34 -38.24 -63.93
C GLU A 20 -29.96 -37.61 -63.67
N LEU A 21 -29.30 -37.11 -64.72
CA LEU A 21 -28.02 -36.42 -64.63
C LEU A 21 -28.13 -35.14 -63.78
N GLU A 22 -29.17 -34.33 -63.99
CA GLU A 22 -29.43 -33.14 -63.17
C GLU A 22 -29.70 -33.48 -61.70
N ALA A 23 -30.51 -34.50 -61.43
CA ALA A 23 -30.78 -34.97 -60.08
C ALA A 23 -29.50 -35.49 -59.39
N GLN A 24 -28.64 -36.18 -60.13
CA GLN A 24 -27.35 -36.66 -59.63
C GLN A 24 -26.38 -35.50 -59.35
N GLN A 25 -26.34 -34.47 -60.21
CA GLN A 25 -25.56 -33.26 -59.99
C GLN A 25 -26.05 -32.45 -58.78
N ALA A 26 -27.36 -32.33 -58.59
CA ALA A 26 -27.94 -31.68 -57.41
C ALA A 26 -27.58 -32.41 -56.11
N ARG A 27 -27.57 -33.76 -56.11
CA ARG A 27 -27.12 -34.56 -54.97
C ARG A 27 -25.64 -34.32 -54.65
N LEU A 28 -24.77 -34.38 -55.66
CA LEU A 28 -23.33 -34.11 -55.49
C LEU A 28 -23.06 -32.70 -54.94
N LYS A 29 -23.77 -31.68 -55.44
CA LYS A 29 -23.67 -30.30 -54.90
C LYS A 29 -24.09 -30.21 -53.43
N ASN A 30 -25.16 -30.90 -53.04
CA ASN A 30 -25.61 -30.93 -51.64
C ASN A 30 -24.61 -31.65 -50.73
N GLU A 31 -23.99 -32.74 -51.20
CA GLU A 31 -22.90 -33.42 -50.49
C GLU A 31 -21.68 -32.52 -50.32
N GLU A 32 -21.27 -31.80 -51.37
CA GLU A 32 -20.17 -30.85 -51.34
C GLU A 32 -20.43 -29.69 -50.34
N LEU A 33 -21.65 -29.15 -50.34
CA LEU A 33 -22.07 -28.12 -49.39
C LEU A 33 -21.98 -28.62 -47.93
N LEU A 34 -22.49 -29.82 -47.65
CA LEU A 34 -22.42 -30.42 -46.31
C LEU A 34 -20.97 -30.61 -45.84
N VAL A 35 -20.11 -31.15 -46.71
CA VAL A 35 -18.68 -31.32 -46.41
C VAL A 35 -18.02 -29.97 -46.13
N ASN A 36 -18.24 -28.96 -46.98
CA ASN A 36 -17.65 -27.62 -46.79
C ASN A 36 -18.10 -26.96 -45.48
N PHE A 37 -19.39 -27.02 -45.13
CA PHE A 37 -19.88 -26.50 -43.85
C PHE A 37 -19.24 -27.22 -42.65
N SER A 38 -19.11 -28.55 -42.72
CA SER A 38 -18.48 -29.33 -41.65
C SER A 38 -17.00 -28.97 -41.45
N LEU A 39 -16.29 -28.69 -42.55
CA LEU A 39 -14.89 -28.27 -42.55
C LEU A 39 -14.72 -26.88 -41.91
N VAL A 40 -15.57 -25.93 -42.27
CA VAL A 40 -15.59 -24.59 -41.67
C VAL A 40 -15.90 -24.67 -40.17
N ALA A 41 -16.89 -25.46 -39.77
CA ALA A 41 -17.24 -25.66 -38.37
C ALA A 41 -16.08 -26.27 -37.57
N LEU A 42 -15.41 -27.29 -38.12
CA LEU A 42 -14.23 -27.90 -37.51
C LEU A 42 -13.09 -26.90 -37.35
N CYS A 43 -12.81 -26.09 -38.39
CA CYS A 43 -11.82 -25.02 -38.32
C CYS A 43 -12.14 -24.00 -37.22
N LEU A 44 -13.40 -23.58 -37.09
CA LEU A 44 -13.82 -22.66 -36.02
C LEU A 44 -13.61 -23.25 -34.63
N VAL A 45 -13.97 -24.52 -34.43
CA VAL A 45 -13.73 -25.22 -33.15
C VAL A 45 -12.24 -25.33 -32.84
N ALA A 46 -11.41 -25.65 -33.84
CA ALA A 46 -9.96 -25.73 -33.68
C ALA A 46 -9.36 -24.35 -33.30
N VAL A 47 -9.81 -23.27 -33.95
CA VAL A 47 -9.38 -21.91 -33.62
C VAL A 47 -9.80 -21.52 -32.20
N LEU A 48 -11.05 -21.80 -31.81
CA LEU A 48 -11.53 -21.55 -30.44
C LEU A 48 -10.74 -22.35 -29.40
N ALA A 49 -10.51 -23.63 -29.65
CA ALA A 49 -9.70 -24.48 -28.78
C ALA A 49 -8.26 -23.95 -28.65
N PHE A 50 -7.66 -23.51 -29.75
CA PHE A 50 -6.33 -22.90 -29.75
C PHE A 50 -6.28 -21.60 -28.93
N VAL A 51 -7.27 -20.71 -29.10
CA VAL A 51 -7.38 -19.46 -28.33
C VAL A 51 -7.58 -19.75 -26.84
N MET A 52 -8.49 -20.67 -26.49
CA MET A 52 -8.74 -21.07 -25.09
C MET A 52 -7.49 -21.68 -24.45
N PHE A 53 -6.79 -22.55 -25.17
CA PHE A 53 -5.55 -23.15 -24.70
C PHE A 53 -4.46 -22.12 -24.46
N ARG A 54 -4.28 -21.17 -25.39
CA ARG A 54 -3.33 -20.06 -25.22
C ARG A 54 -3.71 -19.18 -24.03
N SER A 55 -4.99 -18.84 -23.89
CA SER A 55 -5.52 -18.04 -22.78
C SER A 55 -5.31 -18.72 -21.42
N ALA A 56 -5.60 -20.01 -21.31
CA ALA A 56 -5.39 -20.79 -20.09
C ALA A 56 -3.91 -20.81 -19.67
N ARG A 57 -3.00 -21.04 -20.63
CA ARG A 57 -1.54 -20.97 -20.40
C ARG A 57 -1.08 -19.58 -19.96
N GLN A 58 -1.64 -18.52 -20.53
CA GLN A 58 -1.32 -17.15 -20.14
C GLN A 58 -1.79 -16.83 -18.71
N LYS A 59 -3.01 -17.25 -18.35
CA LYS A 59 -3.54 -17.09 -16.98
C LYS A 59 -2.66 -17.77 -15.95
N GLN A 60 -2.20 -18.99 -16.21
CA GLN A 60 -1.28 -19.70 -15.30
C GLN A 60 0.03 -18.94 -15.09
N ARG A 61 0.64 -18.42 -16.17
CA ARG A 61 1.87 -17.62 -16.07
C ARG A 61 1.66 -16.32 -15.30
N SER A 62 0.55 -15.62 -15.57
CA SER A 62 0.20 -14.40 -14.86
C SER A 62 -0.03 -14.66 -13.38
N ASN A 63 -0.75 -15.73 -13.03
CA ASN A 63 -1.02 -16.11 -11.64
C ASN A 63 0.27 -16.50 -10.91
N ALA A 64 1.18 -17.22 -11.58
CA ALA A 64 2.49 -17.55 -11.01
C ALA A 64 3.32 -16.29 -10.73
N LYS A 65 3.35 -15.34 -11.67
CA LYS A 65 4.02 -14.05 -11.47
C LYS A 65 3.39 -13.25 -10.33
N LEU A 66 2.06 -13.22 -10.26
CA LEU A 66 1.33 -12.52 -9.20
C LEU A 66 1.59 -13.15 -7.83
N ALA A 67 1.67 -14.48 -7.75
CA ALA A 67 2.02 -15.19 -6.52
C ALA A 67 3.42 -14.79 -6.03
N LEU A 68 4.42 -14.76 -6.92
CA LEU A 68 5.77 -14.32 -6.58
C LEU A 68 5.81 -12.86 -6.12
N GLN A 69 5.09 -11.97 -6.80
CA GLN A 69 4.99 -10.57 -6.41
C GLN A 69 4.31 -10.40 -5.05
N ASN A 70 3.25 -11.16 -4.78
CA ASN A 70 2.58 -11.15 -3.48
C ASN A 70 3.50 -11.64 -2.36
N GLU A 71 4.30 -12.68 -2.60
CA GLU A 71 5.29 -13.16 -1.64
C GLU A 71 6.35 -12.09 -1.35
N GLU A 72 6.87 -11.43 -2.39
CA GLU A 72 7.81 -10.32 -2.23
C GLU A 72 7.20 -9.17 -1.41
N ILE A 73 5.97 -8.75 -1.74
CA ILE A 73 5.25 -7.71 -1.01
C ILE A 73 5.08 -8.10 0.46
N GLN A 74 4.70 -9.35 0.75
CA GLN A 74 4.57 -9.83 2.12
C GLN A 74 5.90 -9.78 2.88
N LYS A 75 7.01 -10.16 2.22
CA LYS A 75 8.34 -10.07 2.81
C LYS A 75 8.72 -8.62 3.11
N ARG A 76 8.53 -7.70 2.16
CA ARG A 76 8.80 -6.26 2.35
C ARG A 76 7.95 -5.68 3.49
N ASN A 77 6.68 -6.03 3.56
CA ASN A 77 5.80 -5.57 4.64
C ASN A 77 6.26 -6.07 6.02
N LYS A 78 6.72 -7.31 6.12
CA LYS A 78 7.31 -7.83 7.36
C LYS A 78 8.58 -7.06 7.77
N GLU A 79 9.46 -6.78 6.81
CA GLU A 79 10.68 -5.99 7.03
C GLU A 79 10.34 -4.56 7.51
N ILE A 80 9.41 -3.87 6.83
CA ILE A 80 8.94 -2.53 7.19
C ILE A 80 8.32 -2.53 8.59
N LYS A 81 7.48 -3.52 8.91
CA LYS A 81 6.86 -3.63 10.23
C LYS A 81 7.89 -3.78 11.33
N ALA A 82 8.87 -4.67 11.15
CA ALA A 82 9.94 -4.87 12.12
C ALA A 82 10.80 -3.59 12.30
N GLN A 83 11.08 -2.86 11.21
CA GLN A 83 11.78 -1.58 11.30
C GLN A 83 10.96 -0.51 12.04
N ASN A 84 9.66 -0.40 11.77
CA ASN A 84 8.78 0.53 12.46
C ASN A 84 8.68 0.23 13.95
N GLU A 85 8.58 -1.04 14.34
CA GLU A 85 8.58 -1.46 15.75
C GLU A 85 9.89 -1.06 16.43
N LYS A 86 11.03 -1.27 15.77
CA LYS A 86 12.35 -0.85 16.29
C LYS A 86 12.46 0.67 16.46
N ILE A 87 12.06 1.43 15.44
CA ILE A 87 12.06 2.91 15.49
C ILE A 87 11.16 3.40 16.62
N THR A 88 9.94 2.87 16.70
CA THR A 88 8.97 3.24 17.75
C THR A 88 9.52 2.95 19.14
N SER A 89 10.19 1.81 19.33
CA SER A 89 10.85 1.47 20.59
C SER A 89 11.95 2.47 20.95
N SER A 90 12.79 2.86 19.97
CA SER A 90 13.82 3.88 20.17
C SER A 90 13.24 5.26 20.53
N ILE A 91 12.13 5.66 19.91
CA ILE A 91 11.45 6.93 20.23
C ILE A 91 10.83 6.88 21.64
N ASN A 92 10.24 5.75 22.04
CA ASN A 92 9.75 5.57 23.40
C ASN A 92 10.87 5.60 24.45
N TYR A 93 12.03 5.06 24.12
CA TYR A 93 13.20 5.19 24.98
C TYR A 93 13.64 6.66 25.12
N ALA A 94 13.67 7.42 24.02
CA ALA A 94 13.93 8.85 24.06
C ALA A 94 12.90 9.62 24.92
N LYS A 95 11.61 9.25 24.85
CA LYS A 95 10.57 9.80 25.73
C LYS A 95 10.90 9.61 27.21
N ARG A 96 11.34 8.41 27.62
CA ARG A 96 11.75 8.16 29.01
C ARG A 96 12.90 9.05 29.46
N ILE A 97 13.86 9.31 28.57
CA ILE A 97 14.96 10.24 28.84
C ILE A 97 14.43 11.67 28.99
N GLN A 98 13.58 12.11 28.06
CA GLN A 98 12.98 13.45 28.12
C GLN A 98 12.16 13.65 29.41
N GLU A 99 11.34 12.69 29.79
CA GLU A 99 10.55 12.73 31.03
C GLU A 99 11.43 12.76 32.28
N ALA A 100 12.58 12.08 32.28
CA ALA A 100 13.52 12.11 33.39
C ALA A 100 14.25 13.46 33.55
N ILE A 101 14.26 14.30 32.50
CA ILE A 101 14.88 15.64 32.52
C ILE A 101 13.87 16.72 32.94
N LEU A 102 12.57 16.47 32.77
CA LEU A 102 11.54 17.41 33.19
C LEU A 102 11.49 17.49 34.73
N PRO A 103 11.20 18.66 35.30
CA PRO A 103 11.04 18.82 36.75
C PRO A 103 9.97 17.88 37.31
N ASN A 104 10.23 17.33 38.49
CA ASN A 104 9.23 16.54 39.20
C ASN A 104 8.03 17.43 39.57
N THR A 105 6.83 17.04 39.16
CA THR A 105 5.59 17.79 39.42
C THR A 105 5.25 17.85 40.90
N ASP A 106 5.63 16.85 41.69
CA ASP A 106 5.40 16.83 43.14
C ASP A 106 6.24 17.92 43.81
N TYR A 107 7.51 18.03 43.42
CA TYR A 107 8.42 19.08 43.85
C TYR A 107 7.87 20.49 43.52
N VAL A 108 7.36 20.68 42.30
CA VAL A 108 6.75 21.96 41.91
C VAL A 108 5.49 22.25 42.74
N SER A 109 4.68 21.23 43.04
CA SER A 109 3.43 21.39 43.79
C SER A 109 3.68 21.68 45.27
N GLU A 110 4.76 21.16 45.85
CA GLU A 110 5.17 21.49 47.22
C GLU A 110 5.61 22.96 47.35
N GLU A 111 6.39 23.45 46.39
CA GLU A 111 6.85 24.84 46.35
C GLU A 111 5.74 25.82 45.92
N LEU A 112 4.80 25.37 45.08
CA LEU A 112 3.68 26.16 44.58
C LEU A 112 2.34 25.40 44.72
N PRO A 113 1.74 25.34 45.94
CA PRO A 113 0.56 24.52 46.24
C PRO A 113 -0.71 24.85 45.45
N ASN A 114 -0.83 26.10 44.98
CA ASN A 114 -1.98 26.58 44.21
C ASN A 114 -1.63 26.71 42.71
N SER A 115 -0.90 25.73 42.17
CA SER A 115 -0.47 25.72 40.77
C SER A 115 -0.74 24.37 40.09
N PHE A 116 -0.63 24.32 38.77
CA PHE A 116 -0.71 23.08 37.99
C PHE A 116 0.18 23.18 36.75
N ILE A 117 0.66 22.02 36.27
CA ILE A 117 1.39 21.91 35.01
C ILE A 117 0.50 21.17 34.02
N PHE A 118 0.23 21.80 32.88
CA PHE A 118 -0.44 21.17 31.75
C PHE A 118 0.55 20.94 30.61
N PHE A 119 0.98 19.70 30.42
CA PHE A 119 1.94 19.33 29.39
C PHE A 119 1.38 18.21 28.51
N ARG A 120 1.12 18.53 27.23
CA ARG A 120 0.51 17.60 26.28
C ARG A 120 1.26 17.61 24.94
N PRO A 121 2.29 16.77 24.77
CA PRO A 121 3.00 16.61 23.52
C PRO A 121 2.09 16.21 22.35
N ARG A 122 2.40 16.68 21.14
CA ARG A 122 1.70 16.28 19.91
C ARG A 122 2.13 14.89 19.42
N ASP A 123 3.43 14.61 19.48
CA ASP A 123 4.04 13.33 19.14
C ASP A 123 4.50 12.61 20.43
N ILE A 124 5.10 11.41 20.33
CA ILE A 124 5.61 10.65 21.48
C ILE A 124 6.60 11.48 22.33
N VAL A 125 7.34 12.39 21.68
CA VAL A 125 8.27 13.33 22.31
C VAL A 125 7.99 14.74 21.81
N SER A 126 8.30 15.76 22.63
CA SER A 126 7.96 17.17 22.37
C SER A 126 9.16 18.07 22.14
N GLY A 127 9.02 19.14 21.37
CA GLY A 127 9.98 20.27 21.38
C GLY A 127 9.79 21.17 22.60
N ASP A 128 8.54 21.29 23.03
CA ASP A 128 8.13 22.04 24.21
C ASP A 128 8.68 21.40 25.48
N PHE A 129 9.12 22.21 26.44
CA PHE A 129 9.50 21.76 27.76
C PHE A 129 9.25 22.85 28.80
N TYR A 130 9.26 22.43 30.06
CA TYR A 130 9.26 23.34 31.20
C TYR A 130 10.44 22.99 32.11
N TRP A 131 10.88 23.98 32.87
CA TRP A 131 11.97 23.87 33.82
C TRP A 131 11.63 24.64 35.08
N PHE A 132 12.11 24.17 36.23
CA PHE A 132 11.81 24.75 37.53
C PHE A 132 12.99 24.59 38.49
N SER A 133 13.27 25.63 39.26
CA SER A 133 14.20 25.62 40.38
C SER A 133 13.66 26.50 41.49
N GLY A 134 13.73 26.01 42.72
CA GLY A 134 13.24 26.70 43.90
C GLY A 134 14.09 26.48 45.16
N PRO A 135 13.66 27.03 46.30
CA PRO A 135 14.34 26.99 47.59
C PRO A 135 14.77 25.61 48.06
N GLN A 136 13.90 24.59 47.91
CA GLN A 136 14.22 23.22 48.33
C GLN A 136 15.34 22.56 47.51
N ASP A 137 15.70 23.03 46.31
CA ASP A 137 16.87 22.50 45.58
C ASP A 137 18.19 23.03 46.20
N HIS A 138 18.12 23.84 47.27
CA HIS A 138 19.22 24.46 48.02
C HIS A 138 20.17 25.35 47.21
N ARG A 139 20.00 25.38 45.89
CA ARG A 139 20.76 26.20 44.94
C ARG A 139 20.22 27.62 44.86
N GLN A 140 18.98 27.84 45.27
CA GLN A 140 18.29 29.14 45.24
C GLN A 140 17.36 29.35 46.45
N PRO A 141 17.92 29.58 47.65
CA PRO A 141 17.16 29.57 48.91
C PRO A 141 16.04 30.61 49.01
N ASP A 142 16.11 31.73 48.26
CA ASP A 142 15.16 32.84 48.39
C ASP A 142 14.36 33.13 47.11
N ARG A 143 14.50 32.32 46.06
CA ARG A 143 13.90 32.61 44.75
C ARG A 143 13.39 31.35 44.05
N ILE A 144 12.29 31.52 43.33
CA ILE A 144 11.71 30.53 42.44
C ILE A 144 11.91 31.01 41.00
N VAL A 145 12.43 30.13 40.14
CA VAL A 145 12.57 30.36 38.70
C VAL A 145 11.82 29.26 37.97
N MET A 146 10.93 29.66 37.06
CA MET A 146 10.18 28.76 36.20
C MET A 146 10.36 29.19 34.74
N VAL A 147 10.49 28.21 33.86
CA VAL A 147 10.58 28.42 32.41
C VAL A 147 9.56 27.52 31.74
N ALA A 148 8.85 28.08 30.78
CA ALA A 148 8.12 27.34 29.75
C ALA A 148 8.68 27.77 28.40
N ALA A 149 9.14 26.81 27.61
CA ALA A 149 9.81 27.07 26.35
C ALA A 149 9.30 26.16 25.25
N ASP A 150 9.16 26.73 24.05
CA ASP A 150 8.82 26.03 22.81
C ASP A 150 10.05 26.07 21.90
N CYS A 151 10.61 24.90 21.60
CA CYS A 151 11.68 24.77 20.63
C CYS A 151 11.10 24.41 19.26
N THR A 152 11.46 25.19 18.25
CA THR A 152 11.01 24.96 16.87
C THR A 152 11.32 23.54 16.40
N GLY A 153 10.29 22.81 15.96
CA GLY A 153 10.40 21.42 15.53
C GLY A 153 9.48 20.50 16.35
N HIS A 154 9.36 19.25 15.93
CA HIS A 154 8.55 18.25 16.65
C HIS A 154 9.16 16.86 16.48
N GLY A 155 8.67 15.89 17.25
CA GLY A 155 9.26 14.57 17.28
C GLY A 155 10.71 14.62 17.78
N VAL A 156 11.53 13.67 17.31
CA VAL A 156 12.87 13.44 17.87
C VAL A 156 13.78 14.68 17.83
N PRO A 157 13.91 15.45 16.73
CA PRO A 157 14.76 16.64 16.71
C PRO A 157 14.32 17.72 17.70
N GLY A 158 13.00 17.93 17.84
CA GLY A 158 12.46 18.88 18.82
C GLY A 158 12.80 18.46 20.25
N ALA A 159 12.66 17.18 20.56
CA ALA A 159 13.00 16.63 21.87
C ALA A 159 14.48 16.80 22.25
N PHE A 160 15.39 16.64 21.28
CA PHE A 160 16.80 16.96 21.52
C PHE A 160 17.02 18.43 21.86
N MET A 161 16.35 19.35 21.18
CA MET A 161 16.42 20.78 21.50
C MET A 161 15.87 21.10 22.89
N SER A 162 14.76 20.45 23.27
CA SER A 162 14.15 20.61 24.59
C SER A 162 15.11 20.15 25.71
N MET A 163 15.79 19.02 25.51
CA MET A 163 16.79 18.49 26.45
C MET A 163 18.00 19.42 26.57
N VAL A 164 18.53 19.91 25.44
CA VAL A 164 19.64 20.88 25.43
C VAL A 164 19.23 22.17 26.14
N GLY A 165 18.02 22.66 25.88
CA GLY A 165 17.46 23.83 26.54
C GLY A 165 17.39 23.67 28.05
N SER A 166 16.84 22.56 28.54
CA SER A 166 16.78 22.24 29.98
C SER A 166 18.17 22.22 30.62
N GLU A 167 19.15 21.61 29.96
CA GLU A 167 20.55 21.61 30.41
C GLU A 167 21.18 23.01 30.43
N LEU A 168 20.85 23.86 29.46
CA LEU A 168 21.32 25.26 29.46
C LEU A 168 20.71 26.04 30.63
N PHE A 169 19.42 25.86 30.94
CA PHE A 169 18.80 26.49 32.11
C PHE A 169 19.42 25.98 33.42
N ASN A 170 19.67 24.68 33.55
CA ASN A 170 20.44 24.15 34.68
C ASN A 170 21.80 24.84 34.81
N LYS A 171 22.52 25.06 33.71
CA LYS A 171 23.83 25.74 33.76
C LYS A 171 23.71 27.22 34.12
N ILE A 172 22.78 27.94 33.51
CA ILE A 172 22.64 29.40 33.69
C ILE A 172 22.13 29.70 35.10
N VAL A 173 21.07 29.03 35.51
CA VAL A 173 20.35 29.33 36.75
C VAL A 173 21.03 28.66 37.94
N ASN A 174 21.28 27.34 37.87
CA ASN A 174 21.78 26.62 39.03
C ASN A 174 23.30 26.69 39.20
N LEU A 175 24.08 26.75 38.12
CA LEU A 175 25.55 26.81 38.20
C LEU A 175 26.09 28.23 38.17
N LYS A 176 25.63 29.06 37.24
CA LYS A 176 26.11 30.44 37.10
C LYS A 176 25.36 31.45 37.97
N GLN A 177 24.24 31.04 38.58
CA GLN A 177 23.42 31.90 39.46
C GLN A 177 22.97 33.20 38.78
N VAL A 178 22.73 33.13 37.46
CA VAL A 178 22.22 34.25 36.66
C VAL A 178 20.70 34.21 36.72
N LEU A 179 20.12 35.18 37.42
CA LEU A 179 18.69 35.21 37.75
C LEU A 179 17.95 36.37 37.10
N GLU A 180 18.70 37.39 36.65
CA GLU A 180 18.12 38.54 35.96
C GLU A 180 18.44 38.47 34.45
N PRO A 181 17.46 38.76 33.58
CA PRO A 181 17.65 38.66 32.12
C PRO A 181 18.76 39.57 31.56
N ASN A 182 19.16 40.61 32.29
CA ASN A 182 20.15 41.62 31.88
C ASN A 182 21.58 41.31 32.36
N GLN A 183 21.80 40.18 33.04
CA GLN A 183 23.10 39.82 33.63
C GLN A 183 23.99 38.94 32.71
N SER A 184 23.61 38.80 31.43
CA SER A 184 24.28 37.94 30.44
C SER A 184 25.15 38.72 29.46
#